data_AF-A0A1G0YN29-F1
#
_entry.id   AF-A0A1G0YN29-F1
#
_cell.length_a   1.000
_cell.length_b   1.000
_cell.length_c   1.000
_cell.angle_alpha   90.00
_cell.angle_beta   90.00
_cell.angle_gamma   90.00
#
_symmetry.space_group_name_H-M   'P 1'
#
loop_
_entity.id
_entity.type
_entity.pdbx_description
1 polymer ?
#
loop_
_entity_poly.entity_id
_entity_poly.type
_entity_poly.pdbx_seq_one_letter_code
_entity_poly.pdbx_strand_id
1 'polypeptide(L)'
;MNILRLNPEDYTTKLPRAYYSDSLDMELAENIWNFEVNGLPEDGNYNLRLKFIKNISSAEIRIKDKNFTELIIKKQNAEIPVSINNRILSFDIRLNDNADCGSSPFSGVTLSAPVTLQDFAPYTRQTALENCNLLNDWKTSYKKIMAEDFNLDEIMKMRDEIFDWIATRQILDEKDPHYGAVYSEENKYCFKDAIFAAASFMKRYLRNGDKTYLQRAVAAKDYCFKGQYLNSGDKGKDGAWAAMGIIDDAEGKNFRRITDKWAQASGVDTFIIGIISGELHGMGLPFTESQLTQLEAAVEWNMQNSIESGWFSHHEGMTLTCVNVNSLAASMIYSVHKILMEIKGHGLDIKILNEADLSVRNVLNCQEAIGVYPYRRGDTKRGGKYWCNNFPDNGIGLQAIMYLLKNKYSPFSFKETSPHFRKTALWYLLCSRMEKDRLVLEYRTDEEFLKGLAFGNFTWCRITMMDIISQIWGHIGDTPFWKQFIRCHLRTIRETLWNYDDKLHAPVKASVVPVRLVSWIQQAEWAAFVLDNLAIRYGLIKNQESKKCQK
;
A
#
# COMPACT_ATOMS: atom_id res chain seq x y z
N MET A 1 16.59 -35.06 -12.27
CA MET A 1 16.32 -33.61 -12.41
C MET A 1 14.90 -33.50 -12.90
N ASN A 2 14.02 -32.91 -12.09
CA ASN A 2 12.61 -32.77 -12.45
C ASN A 2 12.44 -31.49 -13.25
N ILE A 3 11.58 -31.55 -14.26
CA ILE A 3 11.36 -30.46 -15.21
C ILE A 3 9.91 -30.02 -15.05
N LEU A 4 9.71 -28.79 -14.59
CA LEU A 4 8.40 -28.14 -14.66
C LEU A 4 8.25 -27.52 -16.03
N ARG A 5 7.21 -27.94 -16.74
CA ARG A 5 6.84 -27.39 -18.05
C ARG A 5 5.73 -26.38 -17.84
N LEU A 6 5.95 -25.17 -18.34
CA LEU A 6 5.03 -24.05 -18.26
C LEU A 6 4.51 -23.79 -19.67
N ASN A 7 3.19 -23.78 -19.84
CA ASN A 7 2.57 -23.40 -21.11
C ASN A 7 2.76 -21.88 -21.32
N PRO A 8 3.51 -21.43 -22.34
CA PRO A 8 3.83 -20.01 -22.46
C PRO A 8 2.62 -19.10 -22.63
N GLU A 9 1.55 -19.59 -23.26
CA GLU A 9 0.32 -18.82 -23.48
C GLU A 9 -0.39 -18.44 -22.18
N ASP A 10 -0.22 -19.24 -21.12
CA ASP A 10 -0.86 -18.98 -19.82
C ASP A 10 -0.13 -17.90 -19.01
N TYR A 11 1.11 -17.54 -19.37
CA TYR A 11 1.99 -16.72 -18.52
C TYR A 11 2.58 -15.51 -19.25
N THR A 12 2.48 -15.47 -20.58
CA THR A 12 3.02 -14.39 -21.40
C THR A 12 1.95 -13.34 -21.68
N THR A 13 2.31 -12.06 -21.56
CA THR A 13 1.47 -10.95 -22.03
C THR A 13 2.31 -9.81 -22.58
N LYS A 14 1.68 -8.90 -23.33
CA LYS A 14 2.24 -7.60 -23.66
C LYS A 14 1.67 -6.56 -22.69
N LEU A 15 2.55 -5.73 -22.13
CA LEU A 15 2.16 -4.59 -21.31
C LEU A 15 2.28 -3.29 -22.12
N PRO A 16 1.59 -2.22 -21.71
CA PRO A 16 1.78 -0.90 -22.30
C PRO A 16 3.24 -0.42 -22.25
N ARG A 17 3.67 0.36 -23.25
CA ARG A 17 5.03 0.94 -23.33
C ARG A 17 5.42 1.76 -22.09
N ALA A 18 4.43 2.31 -21.38
CA ALA A 18 4.62 3.01 -20.11
C ALA A 18 5.32 2.13 -19.03
N TYR A 19 5.21 0.81 -19.08
CA TYR A 19 5.93 -0.11 -18.17
C TYR A 19 7.42 -0.26 -18.50
N TYR A 20 7.87 0.24 -19.65
CA TYR A 20 9.22 0.04 -20.19
C TYR A 20 9.98 1.34 -20.47
N SER A 21 9.32 2.49 -20.34
CA SER A 21 9.88 3.82 -20.59
C SER A 21 9.37 4.82 -19.56
N ASP A 22 9.93 6.03 -19.52
CA ASP A 22 9.44 7.12 -18.67
C ASP A 22 8.20 7.83 -19.25
N SER A 23 7.86 7.55 -20.51
CA SER A 23 6.67 8.11 -21.16
C SER A 23 5.37 7.48 -20.63
N LEU A 24 4.26 8.19 -20.75
CA LEU A 24 2.90 7.65 -20.53
C LEU A 24 2.27 7.17 -21.84
N ASP A 25 3.08 6.58 -22.72
CA ASP A 25 2.57 5.91 -23.91
C ASP A 25 1.87 4.60 -23.50
N MET A 26 0.55 4.57 -23.68
CA MET A 26 -0.27 3.42 -23.32
C MET A 26 -0.54 2.47 -24.49
N GLU A 27 0.11 2.68 -25.65
CA GLU A 27 0.16 1.67 -26.69
C GLU A 27 0.88 0.42 -26.16
N LEU A 28 0.47 -0.76 -26.63
CA LEU A 28 1.15 -2.01 -26.27
C LEU A 28 2.61 -1.96 -26.75
N ALA A 29 3.52 -2.47 -25.94
CA ALA A 29 4.92 -2.52 -26.32
C ALA A 29 5.12 -3.38 -27.58
N GLU A 30 5.75 -2.76 -28.58
CA GLU A 30 6.22 -3.48 -29.75
C GLU A 30 7.43 -4.31 -29.34
N ASN A 31 7.43 -5.58 -29.73
CA ASN A 31 8.50 -6.54 -29.49
C ASN A 31 8.96 -6.75 -28.04
N ILE A 32 8.20 -6.32 -27.03
CA ILE A 32 8.47 -6.65 -25.63
C ILE A 32 7.32 -7.48 -25.06
N TRP A 33 7.67 -8.64 -24.51
CA TRP A 33 6.74 -9.53 -23.81
C TRP A 33 7.18 -9.70 -22.37
N ASN A 34 6.23 -9.73 -21.44
CA ASN A 34 6.47 -10.12 -20.07
C ASN A 34 5.99 -11.56 -19.86
N PHE A 35 6.83 -12.40 -19.29
CA PHE A 35 6.48 -13.73 -18.82
C PHE A 35 6.46 -13.71 -17.29
N GLU A 36 5.37 -14.18 -16.68
CA GLU A 36 5.25 -14.20 -15.23
C GLU A 36 4.49 -15.42 -14.72
N VAL A 37 5.02 -16.04 -13.68
CA VAL A 37 4.41 -17.12 -12.91
C VAL A 37 4.48 -16.75 -11.43
N ASN A 38 3.34 -16.81 -10.75
CA ASN A 38 3.22 -16.60 -9.31
C ASN A 38 2.74 -17.88 -8.62
N GLY A 39 3.12 -18.11 -7.37
CA GLY A 39 2.71 -19.27 -6.57
C GLY A 39 3.55 -20.52 -6.78
N LEU A 40 4.76 -20.40 -7.34
CA LEU A 40 5.69 -21.52 -7.48
C LEU A 40 5.92 -22.23 -6.12
N PRO A 41 6.10 -23.56 -6.11
CA PRO A 41 6.10 -24.32 -4.86
C PRO A 41 7.28 -23.97 -3.94
N GLU A 42 8.46 -23.69 -4.50
CA GLU A 42 9.69 -23.43 -3.72
C GLU A 42 10.53 -22.29 -4.30
N ASP A 43 11.18 -21.54 -3.41
CA ASP A 43 12.23 -20.58 -3.74
C ASP A 43 13.56 -21.31 -3.99
N GLY A 44 14.45 -20.70 -4.76
CA GLY A 44 15.77 -21.28 -5.01
C GLY A 44 16.37 -20.93 -6.37
N ASN A 45 17.43 -21.63 -6.73
CA ASN A 45 18.12 -21.48 -8.01
C ASN A 45 17.65 -22.53 -9.00
N TYR A 46 17.25 -22.07 -10.19
CA TYR A 46 16.69 -22.88 -11.26
C TYR A 46 17.42 -22.60 -12.57
N ASN A 47 17.40 -23.58 -13.48
CA ASN A 47 17.76 -23.36 -14.87
C ASN A 47 16.49 -23.16 -15.69
N LEU A 48 16.30 -21.94 -16.19
CA LEU A 48 15.24 -21.57 -17.11
C LEU A 48 15.67 -21.91 -18.54
N ARG A 49 14.86 -22.71 -19.23
CA ARG A 49 15.02 -22.96 -20.67
C ARG A 49 13.86 -22.34 -21.42
N LEU A 50 14.20 -21.58 -22.45
CA LEU A 50 13.27 -20.91 -23.35
C LEU A 50 13.42 -21.51 -24.74
N LYS A 51 12.31 -21.98 -25.31
CA LYS A 51 12.25 -22.44 -26.70
C LYS A 51 11.40 -21.47 -27.49
N PHE A 52 11.97 -20.82 -28.50
CA PHE A 52 11.27 -19.84 -29.33
C PHE A 52 10.36 -20.53 -30.37
N ILE A 53 9.28 -19.87 -30.79
CA ILE A 53 8.38 -20.40 -31.84
C ILE A 53 9.03 -20.32 -33.23
N LYS A 54 9.84 -19.28 -33.46
CA LYS A 54 10.47 -18.98 -34.75
C LYS A 54 11.99 -18.90 -34.59
N ASN A 55 12.71 -18.90 -35.71
CA ASN A 55 14.12 -18.54 -35.74
C ASN A 55 14.25 -17.05 -35.38
N ILE A 56 14.54 -16.79 -34.12
CA ILE A 56 14.89 -15.46 -33.62
C ILE A 56 16.39 -15.27 -33.79
N SER A 57 16.79 -14.18 -34.45
CA SER A 57 18.18 -13.85 -34.72
C SER A 57 18.88 -13.27 -33.49
N SER A 58 18.15 -12.46 -32.71
CA SER A 58 18.61 -11.90 -31.45
C SER A 58 17.44 -11.50 -30.54
N ALA A 59 17.67 -11.64 -29.24
CA ALA A 59 16.75 -11.20 -28.19
C ALA A 59 17.53 -10.66 -27.00
N GLU A 60 16.88 -9.84 -26.19
CA GLU A 60 17.37 -9.39 -24.90
C GLU A 60 16.40 -9.83 -23.80
N ILE A 61 16.94 -10.10 -22.61
CA ILE A 61 16.15 -10.46 -21.43
C ILE A 61 16.40 -9.46 -20.31
N ARG A 62 15.35 -9.15 -19.56
CA ARG A 62 15.40 -8.38 -18.31
C ARG A 62 14.76 -9.19 -17.19
N ILE A 63 15.50 -9.44 -16.11
CA ILE A 63 15.04 -10.16 -14.92
C ILE A 63 15.14 -9.23 -13.70
N LYS A 64 14.07 -9.15 -12.88
CA LYS A 64 14.04 -8.39 -11.61
C LYS A 64 14.53 -6.94 -11.75
N ASP A 65 13.95 -6.20 -12.70
CA ASP A 65 14.19 -4.76 -12.93
C ASP A 65 15.66 -4.36 -13.21
N LYS A 66 16.48 -5.30 -13.68
CA LYS A 66 17.80 -5.02 -14.23
C LYS A 66 17.71 -4.40 -15.63
N ASN A 67 18.85 -4.00 -16.19
CA ASN A 67 18.92 -3.64 -17.61
C ASN A 67 18.64 -4.87 -18.49
N PHE A 68 18.17 -4.63 -19.70
CA PHE A 68 18.13 -5.66 -20.74
C PHE A 68 19.55 -6.14 -21.04
N THR A 69 19.73 -7.46 -21.11
CA THR A 69 20.98 -8.12 -21.45
C THR A 69 20.78 -9.04 -22.64
N GLU A 70 21.74 -9.08 -23.56
CA GLU A 70 21.69 -9.96 -24.72
C GLU A 70 21.53 -11.43 -24.33
N LEU A 71 20.65 -12.13 -25.04
CA LEU A 71 20.36 -13.53 -24.81
C LEU A 71 21.05 -14.41 -25.87
N ILE A 72 21.89 -15.35 -25.42
CA ILE A 72 22.56 -16.29 -26.32
C ILE A 72 21.55 -17.37 -26.76
N ILE A 73 21.13 -17.32 -28.02
CA ILE A 73 20.20 -18.27 -28.63
C ILE A 73 20.95 -19.26 -29.51
N LYS A 74 20.80 -20.56 -29.25
CA LYS A 74 21.37 -21.66 -30.06
C LYS A 74 20.25 -22.56 -30.54
N LYS A 75 20.07 -22.66 -31.86
CA LYS A 75 19.01 -23.49 -32.49
C LYS A 75 17.63 -23.25 -31.85
N GLN A 76 17.23 -21.97 -31.72
CA GLN A 76 15.97 -21.53 -31.08
C GLN A 76 15.84 -21.81 -29.57
N ASN A 77 16.92 -22.19 -28.89
CA ASN A 77 16.89 -22.44 -27.45
C ASN A 77 17.82 -21.47 -26.73
N ALA A 78 17.41 -21.01 -25.55
CA ALA A 78 18.24 -20.29 -24.61
C ALA A 78 18.12 -20.90 -23.21
N GLU A 79 19.23 -20.93 -22.48
CA GLU A 79 19.29 -21.40 -21.10
C GLU A 79 19.88 -20.32 -20.21
N ILE A 80 19.22 -20.06 -19.07
CA ILE A 80 19.54 -18.95 -18.18
C ILE A 80 19.41 -19.42 -16.73
N PRO A 81 20.44 -19.24 -15.88
CA PRO A 81 20.28 -19.46 -14.45
C PRO A 81 19.40 -18.35 -13.86
N VAL A 82 18.39 -18.72 -13.09
CA VAL A 82 17.47 -17.79 -12.42
C VAL A 82 17.32 -18.13 -10.95
N SER A 83 17.18 -17.10 -10.12
CA SER A 83 16.83 -17.23 -8.71
C SER A 83 15.36 -16.85 -8.55
N ILE A 84 14.55 -17.79 -8.06
CA ILE A 84 13.15 -17.60 -7.72
C ILE A 84 13.09 -17.25 -6.24
N ASN A 85 12.52 -16.10 -5.94
CA ASN A 85 12.29 -15.63 -4.57
C ASN A 85 10.81 -15.32 -4.45
N ASN A 86 10.25 -15.55 -3.27
CA ASN A 86 8.84 -15.30 -2.96
C ASN A 86 7.86 -15.98 -3.90
N ARG A 87 8.24 -17.13 -4.45
CA ARG A 87 7.41 -17.97 -5.32
C ARG A 87 7.02 -17.33 -6.64
N ILE A 88 7.77 -16.31 -7.08
CA ILE A 88 7.52 -15.58 -8.33
C ILE A 88 8.70 -15.71 -9.28
N LEU A 89 8.40 -16.05 -10.54
CA LEU A 89 9.29 -15.90 -11.68
C LEU A 89 8.68 -14.85 -12.61
N SER A 90 9.39 -13.75 -12.84
CA SER A 90 8.95 -12.70 -13.76
C SER A 90 10.14 -12.15 -14.55
N PHE A 91 9.98 -12.02 -15.87
CA PHE A 91 11.00 -11.45 -16.75
C PHE A 91 10.38 -10.83 -18.00
N ASP A 92 11.07 -9.85 -18.58
CA ASP A 92 10.73 -9.28 -19.88
C ASP A 92 11.68 -9.78 -20.96
N ILE A 93 11.16 -9.96 -22.16
CA ILE A 93 11.92 -10.32 -23.36
C ILE A 93 11.67 -9.28 -24.41
N ARG A 94 12.75 -8.70 -24.92
CA ARG A 94 12.73 -7.86 -26.11
C ARG A 94 13.23 -8.67 -27.29
N LEU A 95 12.45 -8.73 -28.37
CA LEU A 95 12.92 -9.25 -29.65
C LEU A 95 13.44 -8.08 -30.49
N ASN A 96 14.60 -8.24 -31.10
CA ASN A 96 15.13 -7.21 -32.00
C ASN A 96 14.60 -7.37 -33.43
N ASP A 97 14.03 -8.55 -33.73
CA ASP A 97 13.34 -8.83 -34.98
C ASP A 97 11.87 -8.41 -34.85
N ASN A 98 11.32 -7.73 -35.86
CA ASN A 98 9.87 -7.51 -36.00
C ASN A 98 9.18 -8.83 -36.37
N ALA A 99 9.09 -9.75 -35.41
CA ALA A 99 8.43 -11.03 -35.56
C ALA A 99 7.01 -10.96 -34.99
N ASP A 100 6.01 -11.18 -35.83
CA ASP A 100 4.66 -11.47 -35.34
C ASP A 100 4.67 -12.86 -34.68
N CYS A 101 4.57 -12.87 -33.35
CA CYS A 101 4.61 -14.07 -32.51
C CYS A 101 3.24 -14.43 -31.93
N GLY A 102 2.15 -13.78 -32.34
CA GLY A 102 0.83 -14.04 -31.76
C GLY A 102 0.81 -13.82 -30.23
N SER A 103 0.35 -14.83 -29.48
CA SER A 103 0.17 -14.82 -28.02
C SER A 103 1.47 -14.87 -27.21
N SER A 104 2.54 -15.48 -27.74
CA SER A 104 3.82 -15.64 -27.02
C SER A 104 4.99 -15.83 -27.99
N PRO A 105 6.21 -15.34 -27.69
CA PRO A 105 7.39 -15.64 -28.49
C PRO A 105 7.90 -17.07 -28.30
N PHE A 106 7.33 -17.83 -27.35
CA PHE A 106 7.83 -19.14 -26.94
C PHE A 106 6.92 -20.29 -27.33
N SER A 107 7.52 -21.38 -27.83
CA SER A 107 6.86 -22.68 -28.00
C SER A 107 6.99 -23.57 -26.76
N GLY A 108 7.85 -23.20 -25.81
CA GLY A 108 7.96 -23.88 -24.53
C GLY A 108 8.84 -23.13 -23.54
N VAL A 109 8.42 -23.14 -22.27
CA VAL A 109 9.21 -22.63 -21.14
C VAL A 109 9.33 -23.75 -20.12
N THR A 110 10.55 -24.05 -19.67
CA THR A 110 10.77 -25.08 -18.67
C THR A 110 11.71 -24.63 -17.58
N LEU A 111 11.39 -24.99 -16.34
CA LEU A 111 12.26 -24.83 -15.18
C LEU A 111 12.79 -26.19 -14.78
N SER A 112 14.11 -26.31 -14.68
CA SER A 112 14.77 -27.53 -14.20
C SER A 112 15.20 -27.33 -12.76
N ALA A 113 14.75 -28.22 -11.88
CA ALA A 113 14.97 -28.17 -10.44
C ALA A 113 15.44 -29.53 -9.88
N PRO A 114 16.09 -29.54 -8.71
CA PRO A 114 16.45 -30.77 -8.01
C PRO A 114 15.26 -31.49 -7.34
N VAL A 115 14.10 -30.84 -7.21
CA VAL A 115 12.95 -31.32 -6.39
C VAL A 115 11.75 -31.69 -7.26
N THR A 116 10.90 -32.63 -6.82
CA THR A 116 9.68 -33.07 -7.54
C THR A 116 8.62 -32.00 -7.48
N LEU A 117 8.37 -31.34 -8.61
CA LEU A 117 7.34 -30.32 -8.75
C LEU A 117 6.01 -31.05 -9.03
N GLN A 118 5.10 -31.06 -8.06
CA GLN A 118 3.70 -31.47 -8.28
C GLN A 118 3.05 -30.55 -9.33
N ASP A 119 2.00 -31.04 -9.99
CA ASP A 119 1.26 -30.32 -11.03
C ASP A 119 0.94 -28.88 -10.61
N PHE A 120 1.67 -27.93 -11.20
CA PHE A 120 1.42 -26.50 -11.03
C PHE A 120 0.31 -26.10 -12.01
N ALA A 121 -0.94 -26.23 -11.56
CA ALA A 121 -2.15 -26.02 -12.34
C ALA A 121 -3.03 -24.78 -12.03
N PRO A 122 -2.81 -23.92 -11.01
CA PRO A 122 -3.83 -22.94 -10.62
C PRO A 122 -3.66 -21.51 -11.17
N TYR A 123 -2.70 -21.23 -12.07
CA TYR A 123 -2.43 -19.85 -12.52
C TYR A 123 -2.50 -19.73 -14.03
N THR A 124 -3.46 -18.95 -14.52
CA THR A 124 -3.45 -18.39 -15.88
C THR A 124 -3.47 -16.88 -15.73
N ARG A 125 -2.46 -16.23 -16.30
CA ARG A 125 -2.30 -14.79 -16.24
C ARG A 125 -3.37 -14.11 -17.07
N GLN A 126 -4.13 -13.21 -16.44
CA GLN A 126 -5.18 -12.44 -17.10
C GLN A 126 -5.16 -11.00 -16.60
N THR A 127 -4.39 -10.14 -17.28
CA THR A 127 -4.25 -8.73 -16.89
C THR A 127 -5.56 -7.96 -16.85
N ALA A 128 -6.57 -8.41 -17.62
CA ALA A 128 -7.80 -7.67 -17.87
C ALA A 128 -7.55 -6.26 -18.46
N LEU A 129 -6.39 -6.07 -19.10
CA LEU A 129 -6.00 -4.81 -19.74
C LEU A 129 -7.00 -4.42 -20.84
N GLU A 130 -7.51 -5.41 -21.56
CA GLU A 130 -8.55 -5.29 -22.58
C GLU A 130 -9.89 -4.74 -22.04
N ASN A 131 -10.11 -4.83 -20.73
CA ASN A 131 -11.29 -4.28 -20.06
C ASN A 131 -11.06 -2.87 -19.49
N CYS A 132 -9.82 -2.34 -19.59
CA CYS A 132 -9.48 -1.03 -19.06
C CYS A 132 -10.11 0.10 -19.88
N ASN A 133 -11.10 0.77 -19.29
CA ASN A 133 -11.86 1.84 -19.94
C ASN A 133 -10.98 3.00 -20.46
N LEU A 134 -9.91 3.34 -19.75
CA LEU A 134 -9.01 4.44 -20.15
C LEU A 134 -8.25 4.13 -21.44
N LEU A 135 -8.02 2.85 -21.73
CA LEU A 135 -7.22 2.42 -22.89
C LEU A 135 -8.04 2.34 -24.18
N ASN A 136 -9.37 2.23 -24.08
CA ASN A 136 -10.26 2.27 -25.24
C ASN A 136 -10.07 3.55 -26.08
N ASP A 137 -9.81 4.68 -25.41
CA ASP A 137 -9.39 5.93 -26.04
C ASP A 137 -8.45 6.68 -25.10
N TRP A 138 -7.18 6.24 -25.07
CA TRP A 138 -6.16 6.85 -24.22
C TRP A 138 -5.94 8.33 -24.54
N LYS A 139 -5.98 8.73 -25.82
CA LYS A 139 -5.74 10.13 -26.22
C LYS A 139 -6.80 11.06 -25.65
N THR A 140 -8.07 10.67 -25.70
CA THR A 140 -9.16 11.45 -25.10
C THR A 140 -9.08 11.42 -23.58
N SER A 141 -8.84 10.26 -22.98
CA SER A 141 -8.71 10.12 -21.52
C SER A 141 -7.57 10.98 -20.96
N TYR A 142 -6.40 10.95 -21.59
CA TYR A 142 -5.25 11.78 -21.24
C TYR A 142 -5.61 13.27 -21.32
N LYS A 143 -6.25 13.72 -22.40
CA LYS A 143 -6.69 15.11 -22.54
C LYS A 143 -7.66 15.53 -21.44
N LYS A 144 -8.63 14.67 -21.09
CA LYS A 144 -9.59 14.94 -20.00
C LYS A 144 -8.89 15.08 -18.65
N ILE A 145 -7.94 14.19 -18.35
CA ILE A 145 -7.14 14.27 -17.11
C ILE A 145 -6.34 15.57 -17.10
N MET A 146 -5.64 15.88 -18.18
CA MET A 146 -4.80 17.08 -18.26
C MET A 146 -5.60 18.39 -18.19
N ALA A 147 -6.85 18.38 -18.68
CA ALA A 147 -7.76 19.52 -18.63
C ALA A 147 -8.36 19.79 -17.24
N GLU A 148 -8.06 18.97 -16.23
CA GLU A 148 -8.58 19.13 -14.88
C GLU A 148 -8.21 20.49 -14.26
N ASP A 149 -9.22 21.18 -13.76
CA ASP A 149 -9.11 22.53 -13.22
C ASP A 149 -9.50 22.64 -11.74
N PHE A 150 -9.77 21.51 -11.06
CA PHE A 150 -10.13 21.45 -9.63
C PHE A 150 -9.36 22.47 -8.78
N ASN A 151 -10.07 23.40 -8.16
CA ASN A 151 -9.46 24.48 -7.39
C ASN A 151 -8.68 23.90 -6.20
N LEU A 152 -7.35 24.08 -6.20
CA LEU A 152 -6.48 23.51 -5.16
C LEU A 152 -6.77 24.09 -3.76
N ASP A 153 -7.31 25.30 -3.66
CA ASP A 153 -7.71 25.87 -2.36
C ASP A 153 -8.85 25.06 -1.69
N GLU A 154 -9.63 24.30 -2.46
CA GLU A 154 -10.64 23.38 -1.91
C GLU A 154 -10.01 22.28 -1.06
N ILE A 155 -8.75 21.88 -1.30
CA ILE A 155 -8.06 20.90 -0.45
C ILE A 155 -8.00 21.40 0.99
N MET A 156 -7.70 22.69 1.19
CA MET A 156 -7.64 23.30 2.51
C MET A 156 -9.01 23.33 3.19
N LYS A 157 -10.07 23.62 2.44
CA LYS A 157 -11.45 23.61 2.94
C LYS A 157 -11.90 22.22 3.33
N MET A 158 -11.74 21.23 2.44
CA MET A 158 -12.06 19.82 2.69
C MET A 158 -11.38 19.32 3.97
N ARG A 159 -10.07 19.59 4.09
CA ARG A 159 -9.30 19.23 5.27
C ARG A 159 -9.85 19.90 6.54
N ASP A 160 -10.10 21.21 6.49
CA ASP A 160 -10.55 21.97 7.66
C ASP A 160 -11.96 21.55 8.10
N GLU A 161 -12.88 21.28 7.16
CA GLU A 161 -14.20 20.72 7.43
C GLU A 161 -14.10 19.38 8.19
N ILE A 162 -13.20 18.48 7.77
CA ILE A 162 -12.97 17.22 8.47
C ILE A 162 -12.33 17.45 9.84
N PHE A 163 -11.33 18.32 9.96
CA PHE A 163 -10.71 18.64 11.25
C PHE A 163 -11.69 19.18 12.27
N ASP A 164 -12.55 20.11 11.85
CA ASP A 164 -13.54 20.71 12.73
C ASP A 164 -14.54 19.64 13.19
N TRP A 165 -14.95 18.73 12.29
CA TRP A 165 -15.76 17.57 12.67
C TRP A 165 -15.07 16.67 13.69
N ILE A 166 -13.81 16.27 13.47
CA ILE A 166 -13.03 15.46 14.41
C ILE A 166 -12.94 16.15 15.79
N ALA A 167 -12.70 17.46 15.81
CA ALA A 167 -12.59 18.23 17.05
C ALA A 167 -13.89 18.21 17.87
N THR A 168 -15.05 18.22 17.21
CA THR A 168 -16.37 18.10 17.88
C THR A 168 -16.63 16.71 18.45
N ARG A 169 -15.94 15.69 17.95
CA ARG A 169 -16.09 14.27 18.33
C ARG A 169 -15.10 13.82 19.40
N GLN A 170 -14.14 14.67 19.76
CA GLN A 170 -13.17 14.33 20.80
C GLN A 170 -13.80 14.41 22.19
N ILE A 171 -13.62 13.36 22.99
CA ILE A 171 -14.06 13.31 24.38
C ILE A 171 -13.09 14.13 25.24
N LEU A 172 -13.58 15.23 25.80
CA LEU A 172 -12.80 16.16 26.63
C LEU A 172 -13.26 16.21 28.10
N ASP A 173 -14.28 15.43 28.48
CA ASP A 173 -14.60 15.24 29.89
C ASP A 173 -13.53 14.31 30.52
N GLU A 174 -12.70 14.86 31.39
CA GLU A 174 -11.63 14.12 32.09
C GLU A 174 -12.16 12.96 32.95
N LYS A 175 -13.45 12.97 33.31
CA LYS A 175 -14.09 11.89 34.06
C LYS A 175 -14.55 10.75 33.16
N ASP A 176 -14.66 10.96 31.86
CA ASP A 176 -15.06 9.93 30.92
C ASP A 176 -13.91 8.91 30.75
N PRO A 177 -14.19 7.58 30.83
CA PRO A 177 -13.16 6.56 30.63
C PRO A 177 -12.51 6.59 29.24
N HIS A 178 -13.10 7.31 28.29
CA HIS A 178 -12.61 7.54 26.94
C HIS A 178 -12.03 8.95 26.73
N TYR A 179 -11.71 9.69 27.79
CA TYR A 179 -11.02 10.99 27.69
C TYR A 179 -9.82 10.93 26.72
N GLY A 180 -9.84 11.83 25.73
CA GLY A 180 -8.86 11.94 24.65
C GLY A 180 -9.25 11.20 23.37
N ALA A 181 -10.15 10.21 23.42
CA ALA A 181 -10.63 9.48 22.26
C ALA A 181 -11.41 10.39 21.29
N VAL A 182 -11.45 9.99 20.02
CA VAL A 182 -12.40 10.53 19.04
C VAL A 182 -13.49 9.49 18.81
N TYR A 183 -14.74 9.89 18.99
CA TYR A 183 -15.88 9.04 18.68
C TYR A 183 -16.07 8.98 17.16
N SER A 184 -15.63 7.88 16.56
CA SER A 184 -15.64 7.70 15.11
C SER A 184 -17.05 7.49 14.55
N GLU A 185 -17.20 7.70 13.25
CA GLU A 185 -18.42 7.44 12.49
C GLU A 185 -18.94 5.99 12.66
N GLU A 186 -18.01 5.06 12.88
CA GLU A 186 -18.29 3.65 13.07
C GLU A 186 -18.73 3.34 14.50
N ASN A 187 -19.13 4.35 15.29
CA ASN A 187 -19.62 4.25 16.67
C ASN A 187 -18.67 3.43 17.55
N LYS A 188 -17.42 3.85 17.62
CA LYS A 188 -16.36 3.21 18.42
C LYS A 188 -15.33 4.26 18.88
N TYR A 189 -14.60 3.92 19.94
CA TYR A 189 -13.47 4.68 20.47
C TYR A 189 -12.14 3.98 20.15
N CYS A 190 -11.77 3.97 18.88
CA CYS A 190 -10.61 3.22 18.39
C CYS A 190 -9.29 3.96 18.68
N PHE A 191 -8.27 3.21 19.11
CA PHE A 191 -6.93 3.76 19.40
C PHE A 191 -6.22 4.26 18.13
N LYS A 192 -6.39 3.57 17.00
CA LYS A 192 -5.88 4.02 15.70
C LYS A 192 -6.51 5.35 15.27
N ASP A 193 -7.82 5.51 15.43
CA ASP A 193 -8.48 6.77 15.08
C ASP A 193 -7.95 7.92 15.96
N ALA A 194 -7.70 7.64 17.25
CA ALA A 194 -7.09 8.60 18.18
C ALA A 194 -5.65 9.00 17.78
N ILE A 195 -4.80 8.08 17.30
CA ILE A 195 -3.43 8.47 16.88
C ILE A 195 -3.44 9.36 15.62
N PHE A 196 -4.34 9.09 14.66
CA PHE A 196 -4.52 9.97 13.51
C PHE A 196 -5.14 11.32 13.89
N ALA A 197 -6.06 11.34 14.86
CA ALA A 197 -6.58 12.58 15.42
C ALA A 197 -5.46 13.40 16.10
N ALA A 198 -4.56 12.75 16.85
CA ALA A 198 -3.41 13.41 17.43
C ALA A 198 -2.53 14.07 16.36
N ALA A 199 -2.20 13.37 15.28
CA ALA A 199 -1.41 13.91 14.17
C ALA A 199 -2.12 15.07 13.46
N SER A 200 -3.44 14.94 13.28
CA SER A 200 -4.32 15.97 12.72
C SER A 200 -4.32 17.26 13.54
N PHE A 201 -4.55 17.16 14.85
CA PHE A 201 -4.51 18.30 15.76
C PHE A 201 -3.11 18.91 15.83
N MET A 202 -2.06 18.08 15.78
CA MET A 202 -0.70 18.57 15.83
C MET A 202 -0.33 19.39 14.58
N LYS A 203 -0.74 18.94 13.39
CA LYS A 203 -0.63 19.72 12.14
C LYS A 203 -1.39 21.04 12.21
N ARG A 204 -2.62 21.04 12.76
CA ARG A 204 -3.41 22.26 12.96
C ARG A 204 -2.68 23.24 13.88
N TYR A 205 -2.15 22.77 15.02
CA TYR A 205 -1.36 23.57 15.96
C TYR A 205 -0.13 24.19 15.29
N LEU A 206 0.67 23.40 14.57
CA LEU A 206 1.85 23.93 13.88
C LEU A 206 1.48 25.08 12.92
N ARG A 207 0.33 24.95 12.22
CA ARG A 207 -0.11 25.95 11.27
C ARG A 207 -0.55 27.27 11.91
N ASN A 208 -1.33 27.23 12.99
CA ASN A 208 -1.99 28.43 13.54
C ASN A 208 -1.47 28.87 14.93
N GLY A 209 -0.63 28.05 15.59
CA GLY A 209 -0.10 28.32 16.92
C GLY A 209 -1.09 28.16 18.07
N ASP A 210 -2.31 27.68 17.81
CA ASP A 210 -3.37 27.55 18.82
C ASP A 210 -3.12 26.35 19.74
N LYS A 211 -2.73 26.64 20.98
CA LYS A 211 -2.37 25.66 22.01
C LYS A 211 -3.51 24.72 22.38
N THR A 212 -4.77 25.06 22.12
CA THR A 212 -5.88 24.13 22.32
C THR A 212 -5.72 22.88 21.46
N TYR A 213 -5.24 23.01 20.22
CA TYR A 213 -4.98 21.84 19.37
C TYR A 213 -3.77 21.03 19.85
N LEU A 214 -2.75 21.68 20.41
CA LEU A 214 -1.64 20.94 21.05
C LEU A 214 -2.16 20.11 22.24
N GLN A 215 -3.00 20.68 23.11
CA GLN A 215 -3.60 19.96 24.23
C GLN A 215 -4.46 18.78 23.76
N ARG A 216 -5.26 18.98 22.72
CA ARG A 216 -6.05 17.92 22.09
C ARG A 216 -5.18 16.82 21.49
N ALA A 217 -4.07 17.16 20.86
CA ALA A 217 -3.12 16.20 20.32
C ALA A 217 -2.49 15.33 21.42
N VAL A 218 -2.09 15.95 22.53
CA VAL A 218 -1.58 15.23 23.72
C VAL A 218 -2.63 14.28 24.27
N ALA A 219 -3.86 14.75 24.51
CA ALA A 219 -4.94 13.92 25.05
C ALA A 219 -5.25 12.71 24.14
N ALA A 220 -5.29 12.91 22.82
CA ALA A 220 -5.54 11.84 21.85
C ALA A 220 -4.40 10.81 21.79
N LYS A 221 -3.14 11.27 21.80
CA LYS A 221 -1.97 10.39 21.93
C LYS A 221 -2.05 9.58 23.22
N ASP A 222 -2.29 10.23 24.35
CA ASP A 222 -2.31 9.56 25.65
C ASP A 222 -3.45 8.54 25.74
N TYR A 223 -4.63 8.83 25.15
CA TYR A 223 -5.70 7.84 25.01
C TYR A 223 -5.26 6.64 24.16
N CYS A 224 -4.61 6.88 23.03
CA CYS A 224 -4.10 5.81 22.16
C CYS A 224 -3.18 4.83 22.93
N PHE A 225 -2.23 5.35 23.71
CA PHE A 225 -1.28 4.52 24.46
C PHE A 225 -1.91 3.75 25.63
N LYS A 226 -3.12 4.11 26.09
CA LYS A 226 -3.89 3.29 27.05
C LYS A 226 -4.39 1.97 26.44
N GLY A 227 -4.40 1.84 25.12
CA GLY A 227 -4.94 0.67 24.41
C GLY A 227 -3.96 -0.48 24.18
N GLN A 228 -2.72 -0.37 24.69
CA GLN A 228 -1.74 -1.43 24.56
C GLN A 228 -1.92 -2.48 25.66
N TYR A 229 -1.83 -3.76 25.29
CA TYR A 229 -1.74 -4.85 26.25
C TYR A 229 -0.42 -4.78 27.00
N LEU A 230 -0.52 -4.57 28.31
CA LEU A 230 0.61 -4.61 29.22
C LEU A 230 0.26 -5.55 30.37
N ASN A 231 1.10 -6.56 30.61
CA ASN A 231 0.92 -7.55 31.67
C ASN A 231 -0.47 -8.21 31.62
N SER A 232 -0.97 -8.53 30.43
CA SER A 232 -2.34 -9.01 30.21
C SER A 232 -2.58 -10.45 30.72
N GLY A 233 -1.53 -11.13 31.20
CA GLY A 233 -1.55 -12.55 31.56
C GLY A 233 -1.47 -13.47 30.34
N ASP A 234 -1.83 -12.98 29.16
CA ASP A 234 -1.65 -13.60 27.86
C ASP A 234 -0.42 -13.00 27.18
N LYS A 235 0.74 -13.65 27.38
CA LYS A 235 2.02 -13.21 26.80
C LYS A 235 1.97 -13.08 25.26
N GLY A 236 1.03 -13.74 24.59
CA GLY A 236 0.87 -13.64 23.13
C GLY A 236 0.33 -12.28 22.67
N LYS A 237 -0.23 -11.47 23.58
CA LYS A 237 -0.80 -10.14 23.28
C LYS A 237 0.03 -8.99 23.83
N ASP A 238 0.87 -9.24 24.83
CA ASP A 238 1.67 -8.21 25.49
C ASP A 238 2.55 -7.44 24.48
N GLY A 239 2.40 -6.12 24.43
CA GLY A 239 3.05 -5.24 23.45
C GLY A 239 2.20 -4.84 22.25
N ALA A 240 1.11 -5.56 21.95
CA ALA A 240 0.18 -5.19 20.89
C ALA A 240 -0.89 -4.20 21.36
N TRP A 241 -1.55 -3.53 20.42
CA TRP A 241 -2.76 -2.74 20.67
C TRP A 241 -4.02 -3.57 20.45
N ALA A 242 -5.04 -3.26 21.25
CA ALA A 242 -6.35 -3.88 21.14
C ALA A 242 -7.11 -3.45 19.88
N ALA A 243 -7.66 -4.43 19.18
CA ALA A 243 -8.61 -4.24 18.08
C ALA A 243 -10.00 -3.91 18.63
N MET A 244 -10.71 -2.98 17.97
CA MET A 244 -12.10 -2.62 18.34
C MET A 244 -13.16 -3.23 17.38
N GLY A 245 -12.80 -4.28 16.63
CA GLY A 245 -13.71 -5.04 15.75
C GLY A 245 -13.09 -6.35 15.26
N ILE A 246 -13.93 -7.33 14.90
CA ILE A 246 -13.51 -8.64 14.35
C ILE A 246 -14.29 -8.91 13.07
N ILE A 247 -13.63 -9.54 12.12
CA ILE A 247 -14.25 -10.24 11.01
C ILE A 247 -14.20 -11.73 11.34
N ASP A 248 -15.35 -12.34 11.64
CA ASP A 248 -15.44 -13.72 12.10
C ASP A 248 -15.39 -14.75 10.94
N ASP A 249 -15.24 -14.30 9.68
CA ASP A 249 -15.04 -15.17 8.51
C ASP A 249 -14.06 -14.63 7.46
N ALA A 250 -13.52 -15.54 6.65
CA ALA A 250 -12.53 -15.21 5.62
C ALA A 250 -13.07 -14.37 4.45
N GLU A 251 -14.39 -14.22 4.33
CA GLU A 251 -15.06 -13.48 3.26
C GLU A 251 -15.47 -12.06 3.66
N GLY A 252 -15.28 -11.67 4.92
CA GLY A 252 -15.67 -10.34 5.41
C GLY A 252 -17.15 -10.22 5.78
N LYS A 253 -17.93 -11.30 5.81
CA LYS A 253 -19.40 -11.22 5.86
C LYS A 253 -19.96 -11.11 7.30
N ASN A 254 -19.29 -11.72 8.27
CA ASN A 254 -19.67 -11.77 9.67
C ASN A 254 -18.79 -10.83 10.49
N PHE A 255 -18.99 -9.54 10.31
CA PHE A 255 -18.34 -8.55 11.16
C PHE A 255 -19.09 -8.37 12.48
N ARG A 256 -18.33 -8.35 13.58
CA ARG A 256 -18.80 -7.96 14.92
C ARG A 256 -17.91 -6.86 15.49
N ARG A 257 -18.55 -5.80 16.01
CA ARG A 257 -17.84 -4.79 16.82
C ARG A 257 -17.43 -5.43 18.15
N ILE A 258 -16.16 -5.28 18.53
CA ILE A 258 -15.73 -5.67 19.87
C ILE A 258 -16.10 -4.52 20.80
N THR A 259 -17.01 -4.78 21.73
CA THR A 259 -17.36 -3.85 22.81
C THR A 259 -16.46 -4.03 24.04
N ASP A 260 -15.79 -5.18 24.16
CA ASP A 260 -14.82 -5.46 25.22
C ASP A 260 -13.50 -4.75 24.92
N LYS A 261 -12.98 -3.98 25.88
CA LYS A 261 -11.79 -3.13 25.67
C LYS A 261 -10.51 -3.89 25.31
N TRP A 262 -10.51 -5.23 25.35
CA TRP A 262 -9.31 -6.07 25.36
C TRP A 262 -9.50 -7.45 24.71
N ALA A 263 -10.42 -7.66 23.77
CA ALA A 263 -10.66 -9.01 23.25
C ALA A 263 -9.53 -9.56 22.37
N GLN A 264 -8.95 -8.75 21.46
CA GLN A 264 -7.96 -9.22 20.49
C GLN A 264 -6.82 -8.22 20.27
N ALA A 265 -5.61 -8.72 20.11
CA ALA A 265 -4.46 -7.96 19.60
C ALA A 265 -4.61 -7.75 18.08
N SER A 266 -4.34 -6.54 17.59
CA SER A 266 -4.28 -6.23 16.15
C SER A 266 -2.87 -5.82 15.75
N GLY A 267 -2.30 -6.56 14.79
CA GLY A 267 -1.03 -6.20 14.17
C GLY A 267 -1.14 -4.87 13.42
N VAL A 268 -2.18 -4.71 12.60
CA VAL A 268 -2.33 -3.51 11.77
C VAL A 268 -2.48 -2.25 12.63
N ASP A 269 -3.30 -2.27 13.69
CA ASP A 269 -3.41 -1.11 14.60
C ASP A 269 -2.08 -0.82 15.32
N THR A 270 -1.41 -1.85 15.83
CA THR A 270 -0.09 -1.74 16.47
C THR A 270 0.94 -1.06 15.57
N PHE A 271 1.04 -1.51 14.32
CA PHE A 271 2.02 -0.99 13.37
C PHE A 271 1.71 0.45 12.96
N ILE A 272 0.44 0.77 12.66
CA ILE A 272 0.03 2.13 12.32
C ILE A 272 0.31 3.08 13.48
N ILE A 273 0.02 2.68 14.72
CA ILE A 273 0.29 3.51 15.90
C ILE A 273 1.79 3.82 16.03
N GLY A 274 2.68 2.84 15.85
CA GLY A 274 4.12 3.09 15.88
C GLY A 274 4.61 3.95 14.71
N ILE A 275 4.04 3.80 13.50
CA ILE A 275 4.37 4.65 12.34
C ILE A 275 3.96 6.11 12.60
N ILE A 276 2.70 6.33 12.97
CA ILE A 276 2.17 7.69 13.21
C ILE A 276 2.81 8.33 14.45
N SER A 277 3.26 7.55 15.42
CA SER A 277 4.08 8.07 16.52
C SER A 277 5.39 8.69 16.02
N GLY A 278 6.01 8.15 14.97
CA GLY A 278 7.22 8.74 14.36
C GLY A 278 6.96 10.07 13.66
N GLU A 279 5.79 10.21 13.02
CA GLU A 279 5.34 11.48 12.44
C GLU A 279 5.06 12.51 13.54
N LEU A 280 4.37 12.12 14.62
CA LEU A 280 4.12 12.98 15.78
C LEU A 280 5.40 13.47 16.46
N HIS A 281 6.37 12.58 16.62
CA HIS A 281 7.70 12.92 17.13
C HIS A 281 8.41 13.91 16.20
N GLY A 282 8.36 13.69 14.88
CA GLY A 282 8.88 14.63 13.88
C GLY A 282 8.24 16.03 13.95
N MET A 283 6.95 16.09 14.30
CA MET A 283 6.22 17.33 14.55
C MET A 283 6.56 17.98 15.91
N GLY A 284 7.33 17.30 16.76
CA GLY A 284 7.77 17.77 18.06
C GLY A 284 6.77 17.53 19.20
N LEU A 285 5.84 16.57 19.05
CA LEU A 285 4.99 16.13 20.15
C LEU A 285 5.81 15.24 21.11
N PRO A 286 5.90 15.55 22.41
CA PRO A 286 6.74 14.80 23.34
C PRO A 286 6.15 13.43 23.68
N PHE A 287 7.04 12.46 23.89
CA PHE A 287 6.74 11.12 24.38
C PHE A 287 7.31 10.94 25.79
N THR A 288 6.55 10.29 26.67
CA THR A 288 7.03 9.95 28.02
C THR A 288 7.87 8.68 27.99
N GLU A 289 8.71 8.45 29.00
CA GLU A 289 9.47 7.19 29.11
C GLU A 289 8.59 5.95 29.05
N SER A 290 7.42 5.97 29.69
CA SER A 290 6.44 4.89 29.59
C SER A 290 6.04 4.64 28.13
N GLN A 291 5.74 5.69 27.37
CA GLN A 291 5.34 5.55 25.96
C GLN A 291 6.48 5.04 25.08
N LEU A 292 7.73 5.40 25.39
CA LEU A 292 8.90 4.85 24.70
C LEU A 292 9.04 3.36 24.97
N THR A 293 8.92 2.93 26.23
CA THR A 293 8.91 1.50 26.60
C THR A 293 7.77 0.75 25.91
N GLN A 294 6.60 1.37 25.78
CA GLN A 294 5.47 0.79 25.05
C GLN A 294 5.77 0.60 23.55
N LEU A 295 6.43 1.57 22.90
CA LEU A 295 6.86 1.43 21.51
C LEU A 295 7.92 0.33 21.34
N GLU A 296 8.85 0.20 22.30
CA GLU A 296 9.82 -0.90 22.34
C GLU A 296 9.12 -2.26 22.48
N ALA A 297 8.15 -2.38 23.39
CA ALA A 297 7.35 -3.59 23.58
C ALA A 297 6.55 -3.98 22.31
N ALA A 298 6.10 -3.01 21.52
CA ALA A 298 5.43 -3.25 20.24
C ALA A 298 6.35 -3.94 19.22
N VAL A 299 7.61 -3.49 19.17
CA VAL A 299 8.64 -4.10 18.33
C VAL A 299 8.96 -5.50 18.82
N GLU A 300 9.17 -5.67 20.13
CA GLU A 300 9.44 -7.00 20.71
C GLU A 300 8.31 -7.99 20.43
N TRP A 301 7.06 -7.56 20.60
CA TRP A 301 5.90 -8.36 20.25
C TRP A 301 5.90 -8.76 18.78
N ASN A 302 6.16 -7.82 17.87
CA ASN A 302 6.24 -8.12 16.43
C ASN A 302 7.35 -9.16 16.14
N MET A 303 8.51 -9.02 16.77
CA MET A 303 9.64 -9.95 16.59
C MET A 303 9.35 -11.35 17.11
N GLN A 304 8.63 -11.46 18.23
CA GLN A 304 8.18 -12.75 18.78
C GLN A 304 7.19 -13.48 17.87
N ASN A 305 6.54 -12.74 16.97
CA ASN A 305 5.56 -13.27 16.05
C ASN A 305 6.04 -13.32 14.58
N SER A 306 7.35 -13.46 14.38
CA SER A 306 7.92 -13.79 13.08
C SER A 306 7.54 -15.22 12.68
N ILE A 307 7.07 -15.40 11.43
CA ILE A 307 6.76 -16.71 10.84
C ILE A 307 8.05 -17.35 10.32
N GLU A 308 8.84 -16.55 9.62
CA GLU A 308 10.13 -16.90 9.03
C GLU A 308 10.91 -15.60 8.80
N SER A 309 12.20 -15.70 8.46
CA SER A 309 13.05 -14.51 8.31
C SER A 309 12.48 -13.53 7.28
N GLY A 310 12.29 -12.28 7.70
CA GLY A 310 11.66 -11.22 6.92
C GLY A 310 10.14 -11.36 6.71
N TRP A 311 9.45 -12.26 7.43
CA TRP A 311 8.01 -12.41 7.35
C TRP A 311 7.34 -12.45 8.73
N PHE A 312 6.65 -11.37 9.08
CA PHE A 312 5.84 -11.23 10.28
C PHE A 312 4.41 -11.76 10.10
N SER A 313 3.81 -12.25 11.18
CA SER A 313 2.47 -12.82 11.16
C SER A 313 1.35 -11.77 11.06
N HIS A 314 0.22 -12.19 10.46
CA HIS A 314 -0.97 -11.37 10.29
C HIS A 314 -1.88 -11.51 11.52
N HIS A 315 -1.70 -10.64 12.52
CA HIS A 315 -2.36 -10.75 13.83
C HIS A 315 -3.84 -10.32 13.87
N GLU A 316 -4.69 -11.04 13.13
CA GLU A 316 -6.15 -10.93 13.13
C GLU A 316 -6.77 -12.34 12.95
N GLY A 317 -6.21 -13.34 13.63
CA GLY A 317 -6.71 -14.73 13.62
C GLY A 317 -6.14 -15.65 12.52
N MET A 318 -5.15 -15.22 11.72
CA MET A 318 -4.51 -16.06 10.70
C MET A 318 -2.98 -15.90 10.65
N THR A 319 -2.23 -16.99 10.79
CA THR A 319 -0.78 -16.99 10.58
C THR A 319 -0.48 -17.16 9.08
N LEU A 320 -0.26 -16.05 8.37
CA LEU A 320 0.08 -16.06 6.94
C LEU A 320 1.07 -14.96 6.56
N THR A 321 1.77 -15.16 5.44
CA THR A 321 2.75 -14.22 4.87
C THR A 321 2.07 -13.09 4.10
N CYS A 322 1.59 -12.08 4.81
CA CYS A 322 0.89 -10.93 4.22
C CYS A 322 1.84 -9.80 3.85
N VAL A 323 1.76 -9.34 2.60
CA VAL A 323 2.58 -8.24 2.08
C VAL A 323 2.25 -6.91 2.76
N ASN A 324 0.95 -6.63 2.98
CA ASN A 324 0.49 -5.41 3.63
C ASN A 324 0.99 -5.29 5.08
N VAL A 325 0.83 -6.36 5.87
CA VAL A 325 1.30 -6.40 7.28
C VAL A 325 2.81 -6.28 7.37
N ASN A 326 3.57 -6.93 6.49
CA ASN A 326 5.03 -6.87 6.52
C ASN A 326 5.56 -5.48 6.19
N SER A 327 4.94 -4.80 5.22
CA SER A 327 5.22 -3.39 4.92
C SER A 327 5.01 -2.50 6.14
N LEU A 328 3.90 -2.71 6.86
CA LEU A 328 3.55 -1.98 8.08
C LEU A 328 4.53 -2.26 9.22
N ALA A 329 4.80 -3.53 9.51
CA ALA A 329 5.68 -3.96 10.59
C ALA A 329 7.09 -3.40 10.43
N ALA A 330 7.68 -3.53 9.24
CA ALA A 330 9.01 -3.00 8.95
C ALA A 330 9.05 -1.47 9.08
N SER A 331 8.02 -0.78 8.59
CA SER A 331 7.92 0.69 8.70
C SER A 331 7.77 1.15 10.15
N MET A 332 7.02 0.40 10.96
CA MET A 332 6.91 0.64 12.40
C MET A 332 8.26 0.45 13.11
N ILE A 333 9.00 -0.62 12.82
CA ILE A 333 10.33 -0.86 13.41
C ILE A 333 11.26 0.34 13.18
N TYR A 334 11.34 0.83 11.94
CA TYR A 334 12.17 1.99 11.63
C TYR A 334 11.66 3.30 12.26
N SER A 335 10.34 3.47 12.35
CA SER A 335 9.73 4.59 13.05
C SER A 335 10.13 4.61 14.53
N VAL A 336 9.99 3.48 15.22
CA VAL A 336 10.37 3.33 16.63
C VAL A 336 11.87 3.51 16.81
N HIS A 337 12.70 2.90 15.94
CA HIS A 337 14.14 3.09 15.96
C HIS A 337 14.53 4.58 15.89
N LYS A 338 13.90 5.35 14.99
CA LYS A 338 14.14 6.79 14.86
C LYS A 338 13.82 7.53 16.17
N ILE A 339 12.66 7.26 16.76
CA ILE A 339 12.23 7.91 18.02
C ILE A 339 13.26 7.63 19.13
N LEU A 340 13.67 6.37 19.29
CA LEU A 340 14.64 5.97 20.31
C LEU A 340 16.01 6.61 20.08
N MET A 341 16.52 6.56 18.85
CA MET A 341 17.79 7.20 18.49
C MET A 341 17.79 8.70 18.79
N GLU A 342 16.69 9.40 18.49
CA GLU A 342 16.60 10.85 18.65
C GLU A 342 16.33 11.30 20.10
N ILE A 343 15.71 10.46 20.94
CA ILE A 343 15.39 10.80 22.33
C ILE A 343 16.40 10.21 23.31
N LYS A 344 16.73 8.91 23.19
CA LYS A 344 17.60 8.17 24.12
C LYS A 344 19.06 8.11 23.67
N GLY A 345 19.36 8.49 22.43
CA GLY A 345 20.71 8.41 21.86
C GLY A 345 21.15 7.00 21.48
N HIS A 346 20.27 6.00 21.61
CA HIS A 346 20.48 4.63 21.15
C HIS A 346 19.18 4.08 20.55
N GLY A 347 19.30 3.13 19.63
CA GLY A 347 18.17 2.58 18.89
C GLY A 347 17.95 1.10 19.18
N LEU A 348 17.10 0.48 18.35
CA LEU A 348 16.86 -0.96 18.33
C LEU A 348 18.12 -1.76 17.93
N ASP A 349 18.18 -3.03 18.36
CA ASP A 349 19.23 -3.99 17.98
C ASP A 349 19.30 -4.15 16.44
N ILE A 350 20.53 -4.21 15.90
CA ILE A 350 20.78 -4.39 14.47
C ILE A 350 20.12 -5.65 13.89
N LYS A 351 19.94 -6.72 14.68
CA LYS A 351 19.24 -7.92 14.24
C LYS A 351 17.77 -7.64 13.90
N ILE A 352 17.11 -6.77 14.67
CA ILE A 352 15.73 -6.35 14.42
C ILE A 352 15.66 -5.55 13.11
N LEU A 353 16.62 -4.65 12.90
CA LEU A 353 16.70 -3.85 11.67
C LEU A 353 16.96 -4.73 10.44
N ASN A 354 17.84 -5.73 10.54
CA ASN A 354 18.10 -6.67 9.46
C ASN A 354 16.85 -7.48 9.06
N GLU A 355 16.01 -7.86 10.03
CA GLU A 355 14.74 -8.54 9.76
C GLU A 355 13.73 -7.60 9.09
N ALA A 356 13.66 -6.34 9.51
CA ALA A 356 12.84 -5.32 8.84
C ALA A 356 13.32 -5.07 7.40
N ASP A 357 14.63 -5.04 7.16
CA ASP A 357 15.21 -4.89 5.82
C ASP A 357 14.85 -6.04 4.90
N LEU A 358 14.99 -7.26 5.41
CA LEU A 358 14.61 -8.45 4.67
C LEU A 358 13.11 -8.43 4.37
N SER A 359 12.28 -7.97 5.30
CA SER A 359 10.84 -7.84 5.12
C SER A 359 10.47 -6.87 4.00
N VAL A 360 11.06 -5.67 3.95
CA VAL A 360 10.83 -4.71 2.84
C VAL A 360 11.30 -5.30 1.51
N ARG A 361 12.47 -5.94 1.47
CA ARG A 361 12.97 -6.59 0.24
C ARG A 361 12.04 -7.71 -0.22
N ASN A 362 11.52 -8.51 0.71
CA ASN A 362 10.57 -9.57 0.42
C ASN A 362 9.28 -9.01 -0.16
N VAL A 363 8.71 -7.97 0.47
CA VAL A 363 7.55 -7.24 -0.02
C VAL A 363 7.77 -6.74 -1.45
N LEU A 364 8.86 -5.99 -1.70
CA LEU A 364 9.14 -5.42 -3.02
C LEU A 364 9.28 -6.52 -4.10
N ASN A 365 9.91 -7.65 -3.74
CA ASN A 365 10.06 -8.81 -4.62
C ASN A 365 8.75 -9.59 -4.84
N CYS A 366 7.69 -9.34 -4.06
CA CYS A 366 6.35 -9.91 -4.30
C CYS A 366 5.56 -9.14 -5.36
N GLN A 367 6.05 -7.98 -5.84
CA GLN A 367 5.33 -7.21 -6.84
C GLN A 367 5.23 -7.99 -8.15
N GLU A 368 4.01 -8.10 -8.66
CA GLU A 368 3.76 -8.65 -9.98
C GLU A 368 4.06 -7.62 -11.06
N ALA A 369 4.31 -8.06 -12.29
CA ALA A 369 4.80 -7.21 -13.37
C ALA A 369 3.85 -6.07 -13.73
N ILE A 370 2.54 -6.23 -13.51
CA ILE A 370 1.55 -5.16 -13.71
C ILE A 370 1.58 -4.09 -12.62
N GLY A 371 2.36 -4.28 -11.55
CA GLY A 371 2.56 -3.33 -10.46
C GLY A 371 1.76 -3.60 -9.19
N VAL A 372 0.91 -4.63 -9.21
CA VAL A 372 0.09 -5.05 -8.06
C VAL A 372 0.91 -5.91 -7.10
N TYR A 373 0.68 -5.72 -5.81
CA TYR A 373 1.15 -6.60 -4.76
C TYR A 373 0.03 -7.56 -4.35
N PRO A 374 0.28 -8.89 -4.33
CA PRO A 374 -0.71 -9.84 -3.85
C PRO A 374 -0.86 -9.71 -2.33
N TYR A 375 -2.08 -9.88 -1.79
CA TYR A 375 -2.30 -9.80 -0.34
C TYR A 375 -1.42 -10.78 0.44
N ARG A 376 -1.27 -12.00 -0.08
CA ARG A 376 -0.45 -13.07 0.49
C ARG A 376 0.63 -13.48 -0.50
N ARG A 377 1.81 -13.81 0.00
CA ARG A 377 2.89 -14.36 -0.84
C ARG A 377 2.41 -15.59 -1.58
N GLY A 378 2.52 -15.58 -2.91
CA GLY A 378 2.13 -16.72 -3.75
C GLY A 378 0.62 -16.87 -3.99
N ASP A 379 -0.23 -15.90 -3.62
CA ASP A 379 -1.66 -15.96 -3.88
C ASP A 379 -1.99 -15.61 -5.34
N THR A 380 -2.57 -16.56 -6.06
CA THR A 380 -2.90 -16.46 -7.49
C THR A 380 -4.37 -16.13 -7.75
N LYS A 381 -5.23 -16.01 -6.71
CA LYS A 381 -6.68 -15.86 -6.89
C LYS A 381 -7.10 -14.47 -7.37
N ARG A 382 -6.40 -13.44 -6.91
CA ARG A 382 -6.69 -12.02 -7.22
C ARG A 382 -5.55 -11.34 -7.97
N GLY A 383 -4.33 -11.86 -7.81
CA GLY A 383 -3.13 -11.41 -8.49
C GLY A 383 -3.28 -11.42 -10.00
N GLY A 384 -2.64 -10.45 -10.64
CA GLY A 384 -2.43 -10.41 -12.07
C GLY A 384 -3.52 -9.71 -12.85
N LYS A 385 -4.44 -8.99 -12.19
CA LYS A 385 -5.55 -8.24 -12.84
C LYS A 385 -5.59 -6.77 -12.41
N TYR A 386 -5.91 -5.86 -13.33
CA TYR A 386 -6.40 -4.53 -12.98
C TYR A 386 -7.83 -4.66 -12.47
N TRP A 387 -7.99 -4.71 -11.14
CA TRP A 387 -9.28 -5.02 -10.53
C TRP A 387 -9.43 -4.42 -9.13
N CYS A 388 -10.65 -4.04 -8.79
CA CYS A 388 -10.95 -3.36 -7.52
C CYS A 388 -10.64 -4.18 -6.26
N ASN A 389 -10.62 -5.51 -6.37
CA ASN A 389 -10.32 -6.40 -5.22
C ASN A 389 -8.86 -6.34 -4.77
N ASN A 390 -7.97 -5.81 -5.59
CA ASN A 390 -6.54 -5.68 -5.30
C ASN A 390 -6.20 -4.33 -4.64
N PHE A 391 -7.11 -3.35 -4.60
CA PHE A 391 -6.82 -2.04 -3.99
C PHE A 391 -6.37 -2.09 -2.51
N PRO A 392 -6.97 -2.92 -1.65
CA PRO A 392 -6.60 -2.97 -0.24
C PRO A 392 -5.19 -3.53 -0.05
N ASP A 393 -4.83 -4.49 -0.89
CA ASP A 393 -3.56 -5.22 -0.88
C ASP A 393 -2.36 -4.30 -1.14
N ASN A 394 -2.61 -3.17 -1.81
CA ASN A 394 -1.60 -2.19 -2.24
C ASN A 394 -1.62 -0.90 -1.42
N GLY A 395 -2.70 -0.60 -0.69
CA GLY A 395 -2.90 0.73 -0.11
C GLY A 395 -2.00 1.02 1.10
N ILE A 396 -2.43 0.53 2.27
CA ILE A 396 -1.89 0.98 3.55
C ILE A 396 -0.42 0.58 3.74
N GLY A 397 -0.05 -0.63 3.33
CA GLY A 397 1.32 -1.12 3.39
C GLY A 397 2.28 -0.31 2.54
N LEU A 398 1.92 0.05 1.29
CA LEU A 398 2.79 0.89 0.46
C LEU A 398 2.87 2.31 0.98
N GLN A 399 1.78 2.85 1.56
CA GLN A 399 1.85 4.12 2.27
C GLN A 399 2.81 4.04 3.46
N ALA A 400 2.82 2.93 4.20
CA ALA A 400 3.78 2.69 5.29
C ALA A 400 5.22 2.79 4.79
N ILE A 401 5.53 2.14 3.66
CA ILE A 401 6.85 2.20 3.02
C ILE A 401 7.22 3.64 2.65
N MET A 402 6.28 4.49 2.24
CA MET A 402 6.58 5.91 1.98
C MET A 402 7.11 6.65 3.22
N TYR A 403 6.58 6.36 4.41
CA TYR A 403 7.13 6.91 5.66
C TYR A 403 8.50 6.35 5.97
N LEU A 404 8.71 5.05 5.74
CA LEU A 404 10.02 4.41 5.87
C LEU A 404 11.06 5.06 4.95
N LEU A 405 10.74 5.34 3.68
CA LEU A 405 11.68 5.96 2.73
C LEU A 405 12.06 7.40 3.09
N LYS A 406 11.23 8.11 3.85
CA LYS A 406 11.54 9.44 4.39
C LYS A 406 12.37 9.39 5.67
N ASN A 407 12.44 8.23 6.32
CA ASN A 407 13.17 8.06 7.55
C ASN A 407 14.68 8.04 7.25
N LYS A 408 15.44 8.97 7.84
CA LYS A 408 16.89 9.08 7.64
C LYS A 408 17.69 7.83 8.07
N TYR A 409 17.11 6.98 8.91
CA TYR A 409 17.71 5.72 9.36
C TYR A 409 17.34 4.54 8.45
N SER A 410 16.45 4.73 7.48
CA SER A 410 16.11 3.68 6.52
C SER A 410 17.29 3.41 5.58
N PRO A 411 17.63 2.14 5.32
CA PRO A 411 18.65 1.78 4.34
C PRO A 411 18.13 1.82 2.91
N PHE A 412 16.83 2.07 2.71
CA PHE A 412 16.20 2.12 1.39
C PHE A 412 16.10 3.54 0.88
N SER A 413 16.52 3.73 -0.38
CA SER A 413 16.36 5.00 -1.07
C SER A 413 15.14 5.00 -1.99
N PHE A 414 14.60 6.20 -2.26
CA PHE A 414 13.61 6.39 -3.33
C PHE A 414 14.14 5.93 -4.68
N LYS A 415 15.44 6.10 -4.95
CA LYS A 415 16.05 5.71 -6.23
C LYS A 415 15.92 4.21 -6.46
N GLU A 416 16.28 3.39 -5.48
CA GLU A 416 16.24 1.93 -5.57
C GLU A 416 14.82 1.40 -5.70
N THR A 417 13.86 2.05 -5.05
CA THR A 417 12.47 1.59 -5.00
C THR A 417 11.58 2.20 -6.09
N SER A 418 12.05 3.25 -6.78
CA SER A 418 11.28 3.98 -7.80
C SER A 418 10.70 3.10 -8.92
N PRO A 419 11.37 2.05 -9.44
CA PRO A 419 10.76 1.22 -10.49
C PRO A 419 9.52 0.50 -10.00
N HIS A 420 9.52 0.01 -8.76
CA HIS A 420 8.37 -0.63 -8.14
C HIS A 420 7.20 0.35 -7.99
N PHE A 421 7.47 1.54 -7.46
CA PHE A 421 6.44 2.55 -7.27
C PHE A 421 5.89 3.14 -8.57
N ARG A 422 6.71 3.19 -9.64
CA ARG A 422 6.22 3.53 -10.98
C ARG A 422 5.20 2.50 -11.47
N LYS A 423 5.50 1.20 -11.35
CA LYS A 423 4.54 0.14 -11.73
C LYS A 423 3.27 0.22 -10.89
N THR A 424 3.36 0.48 -9.58
CA THR A 424 2.19 0.71 -8.72
C THR A 424 1.35 1.90 -9.18
N ALA A 425 1.97 3.03 -9.55
CA ALA A 425 1.25 4.19 -10.05
C ALA A 425 0.52 3.90 -11.38
N LEU A 426 1.19 3.18 -12.30
CA LEU A 426 0.56 2.70 -13.53
C LEU A 426 -0.60 1.74 -13.24
N TRP A 427 -0.45 0.86 -12.25
CA TRP A 427 -1.51 -0.02 -11.82
C TRP A 427 -2.74 0.75 -11.30
N TYR A 428 -2.55 1.75 -10.43
CA TYR A 428 -3.66 2.61 -9.98
C TYR A 428 -4.32 3.39 -11.12
N LEU A 429 -3.54 3.87 -12.08
CA LEU A 429 -4.06 4.52 -13.28
C LEU A 429 -4.94 3.55 -14.08
N LEU A 430 -4.47 2.33 -14.33
CA LEU A 430 -5.19 1.34 -15.14
C LEU A 430 -6.37 0.69 -14.39
N CYS A 431 -6.39 0.76 -13.07
CA CYS A 431 -7.56 0.46 -12.25
C CYS A 431 -8.50 1.68 -12.09
N SER A 432 -8.27 2.77 -12.81
CA SER A 432 -9.18 3.91 -12.88
C SER A 432 -10.03 3.87 -14.16
N ARG A 433 -11.19 4.54 -14.14
CA ARG A 433 -12.06 4.69 -15.31
C ARG A 433 -12.73 6.06 -15.34
N MET A 434 -13.10 6.51 -16.54
CA MET A 434 -13.92 7.70 -16.70
C MET A 434 -15.40 7.34 -16.57
N GLU A 435 -16.11 8.00 -15.66
CA GLU A 435 -17.57 7.90 -15.50
C GLU A 435 -18.20 9.28 -15.47
N LYS A 436 -19.07 9.59 -16.45
CA LYS A 436 -19.78 10.88 -16.54
C LYS A 436 -18.84 12.08 -16.31
N ASP A 437 -17.70 12.05 -17.00
CA ASP A 437 -16.59 13.01 -16.92
C ASP A 437 -15.78 13.06 -15.61
N ARG A 438 -15.97 12.11 -14.71
CA ARG A 438 -15.16 11.98 -13.48
C ARG A 438 -14.22 10.80 -13.55
N LEU A 439 -13.03 10.96 -12.97
CA LEU A 439 -12.11 9.85 -12.78
C LEU A 439 -12.42 9.14 -11.47
N VAL A 440 -12.76 7.86 -11.57
CA VAL A 440 -13.06 7.00 -10.42
C VAL A 440 -12.12 5.82 -10.43
N LEU A 441 -11.72 5.33 -9.24
CA LEU A 441 -11.18 3.97 -9.12
C LEU A 441 -12.28 2.97 -9.49
N GLU A 442 -11.92 1.84 -10.07
CA GLU A 442 -12.84 0.74 -10.36
C GLU A 442 -13.57 0.30 -9.08
N TYR A 443 -14.83 -0.11 -9.21
CA TYR A 443 -15.61 -0.62 -8.09
C TYR A 443 -16.65 -1.60 -8.60
N ARG A 444 -17.06 -2.50 -7.72
CA ARG A 444 -18.11 -3.47 -7.98
C ARG A 444 -19.38 -3.09 -7.23
N THR A 445 -20.51 -3.20 -7.93
CA THR A 445 -21.84 -2.88 -7.39
C THR A 445 -22.76 -4.10 -7.37
N ASP A 446 -22.25 -5.30 -7.69
CA ASP A 446 -23.06 -6.50 -7.61
C ASP A 446 -23.42 -6.83 -6.16
N GLU A 447 -24.65 -7.29 -5.97
CA GLU A 447 -25.24 -7.48 -4.65
C GLU A 447 -24.43 -8.48 -3.79
N GLU A 448 -23.85 -9.51 -4.41
CA GLU A 448 -23.02 -10.49 -3.71
C GLU A 448 -21.74 -9.86 -3.15
N PHE A 449 -21.05 -9.03 -3.94
CA PHE A 449 -19.88 -8.30 -3.47
C PHE A 449 -20.21 -7.32 -2.34
N LEU A 450 -21.35 -6.63 -2.44
CA LEU A 450 -21.80 -5.67 -1.42
C LEU A 450 -22.26 -6.31 -0.11
N LYS A 451 -22.55 -7.62 -0.10
CA LYS A 451 -22.82 -8.37 1.14
C LYS A 451 -21.58 -8.57 2.01
N GLY A 452 -20.37 -8.46 1.44
CA GLY A 452 -19.09 -8.57 2.16
C GLY A 452 -18.37 -7.22 2.32
N LEU A 453 -17.09 -7.28 2.70
CA LEU A 453 -16.24 -6.09 2.74
C LEU A 453 -15.85 -5.68 1.31
N ALA A 454 -16.63 -4.74 0.77
CA ALA A 454 -16.46 -4.19 -0.57
C ALA A 454 -15.29 -3.19 -0.64
N PHE A 455 -14.08 -3.62 -0.27
CA PHE A 455 -12.98 -2.68 0.00
C PHE A 455 -12.62 -1.74 -1.16
N GLY A 456 -12.70 -2.21 -2.41
CA GLY A 456 -12.46 -1.35 -3.59
C GLY A 456 -13.43 -0.16 -3.70
N ASN A 457 -14.54 -0.20 -2.96
CA ASN A 457 -15.55 0.85 -2.95
C ASN A 457 -15.23 1.92 -1.89
N PHE A 458 -14.30 1.66 -0.96
CA PHE A 458 -14.03 2.55 0.15
C PHE A 458 -13.29 3.80 -0.30
N THR A 459 -13.70 4.96 0.22
CA THR A 459 -13.11 6.25 -0.12
C THR A 459 -11.65 6.31 0.32
N TRP A 460 -11.32 5.63 1.41
CA TRP A 460 -9.96 5.63 1.93
C TRP A 460 -8.94 5.04 0.94
N CYS A 461 -9.30 4.03 0.13
CA CYS A 461 -8.39 3.47 -0.87
C CYS A 461 -7.95 4.54 -1.90
N ARG A 462 -8.87 5.46 -2.26
CA ARG A 462 -8.57 6.60 -3.14
C ARG A 462 -7.62 7.58 -2.47
N ILE A 463 -7.86 7.88 -1.19
CA ILE A 463 -7.04 8.78 -0.40
C ILE A 463 -5.61 8.23 -0.25
N THR A 464 -5.46 6.93 0.02
CA THR A 464 -4.14 6.28 0.10
C THR A 464 -3.38 6.34 -1.21
N MET A 465 -4.05 6.00 -2.31
CA MET A 465 -3.46 6.10 -3.65
C MET A 465 -2.97 7.54 -3.91
N MET A 466 -3.79 8.56 -3.63
CA MET A 466 -3.38 9.95 -3.83
C MET A 466 -2.16 10.30 -2.97
N ASP A 467 -2.11 9.85 -1.71
CA ASP A 467 -0.95 10.09 -0.85
C ASP A 467 0.31 9.39 -1.38
N ILE A 468 0.22 8.13 -1.82
CA ILE A 468 1.34 7.38 -2.41
C ILE A 468 1.83 8.10 -3.67
N ILE A 469 0.95 8.34 -4.65
CA ILE A 469 1.31 8.95 -5.94
C ILE A 469 1.92 10.34 -5.72
N SER A 470 1.36 11.14 -4.80
CA SER A 470 1.90 12.47 -4.53
C SER A 470 3.32 12.47 -3.96
N GLN A 471 3.74 11.37 -3.31
CA GLN A 471 5.09 11.22 -2.77
C GLN A 471 6.11 10.86 -3.84
N ILE A 472 5.66 10.23 -4.92
CA ILE A 472 6.53 9.66 -5.94
C ILE A 472 6.44 10.39 -7.29
N TRP A 473 5.48 11.30 -7.51
CA TRP A 473 5.22 11.92 -8.82
C TRP A 473 6.44 12.58 -9.50
N GLY A 474 7.45 12.97 -8.71
CA GLY A 474 8.68 13.61 -9.20
C GLY A 474 9.77 12.61 -9.57
N HIS A 475 9.53 11.33 -9.27
CA HIS A 475 10.44 10.21 -9.46
C HIS A 475 9.91 9.19 -10.48
N ILE A 476 8.64 9.32 -10.89
CA ILE A 476 7.98 8.34 -11.77
C ILE A 476 7.61 8.91 -13.15
N GLY A 477 8.21 10.02 -13.60
CA GLY A 477 7.97 10.60 -14.94
C GLY A 477 6.62 11.33 -15.09
N ASP A 478 6.52 12.23 -16.09
CA ASP A 478 5.35 13.10 -16.38
C ASP A 478 4.66 13.67 -15.12
N THR A 479 5.43 14.42 -14.32
CA THR A 479 4.93 15.09 -13.10
C THR A 479 3.65 15.90 -13.32
N PRO A 480 3.50 16.68 -14.42
CA PRO A 480 2.25 17.38 -14.70
C PRO A 480 1.04 16.44 -14.77
N PHE A 481 1.16 15.30 -15.46
CA PHE A 481 0.07 14.33 -15.54
C PHE A 481 -0.34 13.80 -14.16
N TRP A 482 0.60 13.33 -13.35
CA TRP A 482 0.24 12.75 -12.04
C TRP A 482 -0.38 13.76 -11.08
N LYS A 483 0.04 15.04 -11.16
CA LYS A 483 -0.62 16.12 -10.43
C LYS A 483 -2.06 16.32 -10.86
N GLN A 484 -2.35 16.24 -12.16
CA GLN A 484 -3.71 16.38 -12.68
C GLN A 484 -4.57 15.13 -12.41
N PHE A 485 -3.97 13.94 -12.47
CA PHE A 485 -4.60 12.67 -12.08
C PHE A 485 -5.13 12.72 -10.64
N ILE A 486 -4.31 13.19 -9.69
CA ILE A 486 -4.74 13.37 -8.29
C ILE A 486 -5.86 14.41 -8.19
N ARG A 487 -5.80 15.53 -8.92
CA ARG A 487 -6.86 16.54 -8.92
C ARG A 487 -8.18 16.01 -9.45
N CYS A 488 -8.17 15.13 -10.44
CA CYS A 488 -9.39 14.46 -10.92
C CYS A 488 -10.05 13.67 -9.79
N HIS A 489 -9.26 12.93 -9.01
CA HIS A 489 -9.77 12.17 -7.86
C HIS A 489 -10.22 13.07 -6.70
N LEU A 490 -9.55 14.20 -6.44
CA LEU A 490 -10.01 15.20 -5.48
C LEU A 490 -11.38 15.78 -5.88
N ARG A 491 -11.57 16.13 -7.15
CA ARG A 491 -12.87 16.56 -7.69
C ARG A 491 -13.94 15.49 -7.45
N THR A 492 -13.66 14.24 -7.82
CA THR A 492 -14.58 13.12 -7.59
C THR A 492 -14.98 13.00 -6.12
N ILE A 493 -14.02 13.07 -5.19
CA ILE A 493 -14.30 12.99 -3.75
C ILE A 493 -15.19 14.16 -3.31
N ARG A 494 -14.83 15.40 -3.67
CA ARG A 494 -15.57 16.60 -3.28
C ARG A 494 -16.99 16.61 -3.85
N GLU A 495 -17.19 16.22 -5.10
CA GLU A 495 -18.49 16.31 -5.76
C GLU A 495 -19.43 15.15 -5.44
N THR A 496 -18.91 13.96 -5.11
CA THR A 496 -19.74 12.73 -5.02
C THR A 496 -19.67 12.04 -3.67
N LEU A 497 -18.51 12.13 -3.01
CA LEU A 497 -18.21 11.44 -1.75
C LEU A 497 -18.14 12.41 -0.57
N TRP A 498 -18.70 13.60 -0.73
CA TRP A 498 -18.81 14.59 0.33
C TRP A 498 -20.24 14.69 0.85
N ASN A 499 -20.36 14.86 2.17
CA ASN A 499 -21.60 15.09 2.89
C ASN A 499 -21.72 16.59 3.16
N TYR A 500 -22.58 17.27 2.40
CA TYR A 500 -22.82 18.70 2.56
C TYR A 500 -23.89 19.02 3.60
N ASP A 501 -24.90 18.16 3.70
CA ASP A 501 -26.14 18.47 4.41
C ASP A 501 -26.25 17.80 5.79
N ASP A 502 -25.39 16.82 6.06
CA ASP A 502 -25.47 15.99 7.26
C ASP A 502 -24.27 16.21 8.20
N LYS A 503 -24.49 17.02 9.24
CA LYS A 503 -23.49 17.32 10.26
C LYS A 503 -23.34 16.22 11.32
N LEU A 504 -24.26 15.24 11.36
CA LEU A 504 -24.16 14.09 12.26
C LEU A 504 -23.21 13.02 11.70
N HIS A 505 -22.89 13.09 10.42
CA HIS A 505 -21.98 12.19 9.74
C HIS A 505 -20.65 12.87 9.39
N ALA A 506 -19.62 12.09 9.13
CA ALA A 506 -18.31 12.62 8.71
C ALA A 506 -18.44 13.37 7.37
N PRO A 507 -17.70 14.47 7.12
CA PRO A 507 -17.80 15.23 5.87
C PRO A 507 -17.44 14.40 4.63
N VAL A 508 -16.54 13.43 4.76
CA VAL A 508 -16.24 12.47 3.70
C VAL A 508 -17.01 11.16 3.92
N LYS A 509 -17.71 10.68 2.89
CA LYS A 509 -18.40 9.38 2.90
C LYS A 509 -17.39 8.24 2.92
N ALA A 510 -17.75 7.16 3.60
CA ALA A 510 -16.88 5.98 3.72
C ALA A 510 -16.71 5.19 2.43
N SER A 511 -17.69 5.26 1.53
CA SER A 511 -17.70 4.47 0.30
C SER A 511 -18.58 5.09 -0.77
N VAL A 512 -18.37 4.67 -2.02
CA VAL A 512 -19.13 5.12 -3.20
C VAL A 512 -20.57 4.60 -3.25
N VAL A 513 -20.85 3.50 -2.55
CA VAL A 513 -22.17 2.86 -2.47
C VAL A 513 -22.49 2.59 -1.01
N PRO A 514 -23.76 2.53 -0.59
CA PRO A 514 -24.09 2.19 0.78
C PRO A 514 -23.50 0.83 1.17
N VAL A 515 -22.66 0.83 2.20
CA VAL A 515 -22.09 -0.38 2.81
C VAL A 515 -22.34 -0.35 4.30
N ARG A 516 -22.41 -1.52 4.93
CA ARG A 516 -22.40 -1.61 6.39
C ARG A 516 -21.06 -1.12 6.89
N LEU A 517 -21.05 -0.04 7.67
CA LEU A 517 -19.85 0.43 8.34
C LEU A 517 -19.43 -0.59 9.39
N VAL A 518 -18.17 -1.00 9.29
CA VAL A 518 -17.51 -1.91 10.22
C VAL A 518 -16.16 -1.32 10.56
N SER A 519 -15.56 -1.68 11.69
CA SER A 519 -14.20 -1.24 12.02
C SER A 519 -13.33 -1.38 10.78
N TRP A 520 -12.65 -0.30 10.34
CA TRP A 520 -11.72 -0.19 9.18
C TRP A 520 -12.23 0.59 7.95
N ILE A 521 -13.52 0.94 7.83
CA ILE A 521 -14.08 1.50 6.59
C ILE A 521 -14.04 3.03 6.55
N GLN A 522 -14.39 3.71 7.63
CA GLN A 522 -14.41 5.17 7.73
C GLN A 522 -13.31 5.67 8.66
N GLN A 523 -12.33 6.38 8.09
CA GLN A 523 -11.19 6.98 8.81
C GLN A 523 -11.04 8.45 8.40
N ALA A 524 -11.92 9.30 8.93
CA ALA A 524 -11.94 10.73 8.60
C ALA A 524 -10.64 11.42 9.07
N GLU A 525 -10.10 11.00 10.21
CA GLU A 525 -8.85 11.45 10.81
C GLU A 525 -7.67 11.22 9.86
N TRP A 526 -7.62 10.05 9.23
CA TRP A 526 -6.62 9.75 8.23
C TRP A 526 -6.81 10.56 6.95
N ALA A 527 -8.06 10.74 6.50
CA ALA A 527 -8.36 11.58 5.35
C ALA A 527 -7.86 13.02 5.54
N ALA A 528 -8.10 13.61 6.71
CA ALA A 528 -7.63 14.95 7.02
C ALA A 528 -6.09 15.03 7.07
N PHE A 529 -5.44 14.02 7.67
CA PHE A 529 -3.98 13.92 7.68
C PHE A 529 -3.39 13.90 6.26
N VAL A 530 -3.96 13.09 5.35
CA VAL A 530 -3.52 13.00 3.96
C VAL A 530 -3.80 14.28 3.18
N LEU A 531 -4.98 14.88 3.31
CA LEU A 531 -5.30 16.14 2.62
C LEU A 531 -4.34 17.27 3.03
N ASP A 532 -3.90 17.30 4.29
CA ASP A 532 -2.88 18.24 4.74
C ASP A 532 -1.51 17.97 4.07
N ASN A 533 -1.10 16.70 3.96
CA ASN A 533 0.12 16.33 3.23
C ASN A 533 0.03 16.73 1.74
N LEU A 534 -1.11 16.52 1.10
CA LEU A 534 -1.34 16.95 -0.27
C LEU A 534 -1.23 18.48 -0.40
N ALA A 535 -1.85 19.24 0.50
CA ALA A 535 -1.77 20.70 0.49
C ALA A 535 -0.32 21.20 0.61
N ILE A 536 0.52 20.55 1.45
CA ILE A 536 1.96 20.85 1.54
C ILE A 536 2.65 20.55 0.20
N ARG A 537 2.41 19.39 -0.42
CA ARG A 537 3.07 18.98 -1.68
C ARG A 537 2.65 19.81 -2.89
N TYR A 538 1.42 20.33 -2.90
CA TYR A 538 0.97 21.31 -3.89
C TYR A 538 1.46 22.74 -3.59
N GLY A 539 2.17 22.96 -2.47
CA GLY A 539 2.72 24.27 -2.11
C GLY A 539 1.70 25.26 -1.55
N LEU A 540 0.50 24.80 -1.17
CA LEU A 540 -0.54 25.63 -0.56
C LEU A 540 -0.19 26.03 0.88
N ILE A 541 0.66 25.23 1.54
CA ILE A 541 1.12 25.44 2.91
C ILE A 541 2.64 25.35 2.91
N LYS A 542 3.29 26.31 3.57
CA LYS A 542 4.75 26.27 3.76
C LYS A 542 5.10 25.14 4.73
N ASN A 543 6.01 24.24 4.33
CA ASN A 543 6.47 23.19 5.22
C ASN A 543 7.27 23.79 6.40
N GLN A 544 6.70 23.74 7.61
CA GLN A 544 7.36 24.24 8.82
C GLN A 544 8.47 23.33 9.34
N GLU A 545 8.57 22.08 8.85
CA GLU A 545 9.65 21.15 9.20
C GLU A 545 11.03 21.67 8.79
N SER A 546 11.09 22.53 7.77
CA SER A 546 12.35 23.13 7.27
C SER A 546 13.08 24.06 8.24
N LYS A 547 12.44 24.49 9.34
CA LYS A 547 13.06 25.42 10.30
C LYS A 547 13.90 24.76 11.41
N LYS A 548 13.82 23.45 11.61
CA LYS A 548 14.53 22.76 12.71
C LYS A 548 15.83 22.05 12.31
N CYS A 549 16.14 21.89 11.02
CA CYS A 549 17.40 21.28 10.56
C CYS A 549 18.53 22.29 10.24
N GLN A 550 18.39 23.56 10.63
CA GLN A 550 19.42 24.61 10.46
C GLN A 550 19.90 25.24 11.78
N LYS A 551 19.82 24.51 12.89
CA LYS A 551 20.52 24.89 14.12
C LYS A 551 21.32 23.75 14.69
#